data_AF-A0AAJ2BZ76-F1
#
_entry.id   AF-A0AAJ2BZ76-F1
#
_cell.length_a   1.000
_cell.length_b   1.000
_cell.length_c   1.000
_cell.angle_alpha   90.00
_cell.angle_beta   90.00
_cell.angle_gamma   90.00
#
_symmetry.space_group_name_H-M   'P 1'
#
loop_
_entity.id
_entity.type
_entity.pdbx_description
1 polymer ?
#
loop_
_entity_poly.entity_id
_entity_poly.type
_entity_poly.pdbx_seq_one_letter_code
_entity_poly.pdbx_strand_id
1 'polypeptide(L)'
;MTLPDLHRAIAEHTGTFLCERINKPQETKTVNFQHHIQPPAALDAPLPDVGQLPAFYATMGGVLLYHDANTGDAARYIAPPAEWPTLQEAFEGWTEHLSDEEREEILPDWIAHCLVIGETPHSGNYILMATDGECAGQVFEFDHDGFEFTQVADDLVDYVQRLLHLDSPTLTNIASHMRFIDKNTGAQWWILEMNDNRGHRVLTDV
;
A
#
# COMPACT_ATOMS: atom_id res chain seq x y z
N MET A 1 -13.36 4.56 -13.38
CA MET A 1 -14.08 3.28 -13.13
C MET A 1 -15.03 3.50 -11.96
N THR A 2 -16.18 2.80 -11.88
CA THR A 2 -17.10 2.95 -10.74
C THR A 2 -16.60 2.15 -9.53
N LEU A 3 -17.02 2.49 -8.31
CA LEU A 3 -16.67 1.75 -7.10
C LEU A 3 -17.12 0.27 -7.12
N PRO A 4 -18.33 -0.08 -7.59
CA PRO A 4 -18.70 -1.48 -7.79
C PRO A 4 -17.82 -2.22 -8.81
N ASP A 5 -17.44 -1.54 -9.90
CA ASP A 5 -16.52 -2.12 -10.88
C ASP A 5 -15.12 -2.32 -10.29
N LEU A 6 -14.65 -1.38 -9.47
CA LEU A 6 -13.37 -1.50 -8.76
C LEU A 6 -13.39 -2.65 -7.76
N HIS A 7 -14.44 -2.78 -6.95
CA HIS A 7 -14.61 -3.91 -6.04
C HIS A 7 -14.53 -5.24 -6.79
N ARG A 8 -15.26 -5.38 -7.90
CA ARG A 8 -15.18 -6.58 -8.75
C ARG A 8 -13.76 -6.77 -9.30
N ALA A 9 -13.13 -5.71 -9.79
CA ALA A 9 -11.79 -5.78 -10.33
C ALA A 9 -10.75 -6.21 -9.29
N ILE A 10 -10.89 -5.82 -8.02
CA ILE A 10 -10.03 -6.29 -6.93
C ILE A 10 -10.33 -7.76 -6.62
N ALA A 11 -11.61 -8.11 -6.44
CA ALA A 11 -12.04 -9.46 -6.04
C ALA A 11 -11.67 -10.53 -7.08
N GLU A 12 -11.68 -10.18 -8.36
CA GLU A 12 -11.34 -11.10 -9.46
C GLU A 12 -9.85 -11.09 -9.81
N HIS A 13 -9.05 -10.14 -9.32
CA HIS A 13 -7.64 -10.06 -9.67
C HIS A 13 -6.80 -11.02 -8.83
N THR A 14 -6.09 -11.92 -9.52
CA THR A 14 -5.21 -12.93 -8.91
C THR A 14 -4.03 -13.15 -9.82
N GLY A 15 -2.94 -13.71 -9.30
CA GLY A 15 -1.80 -14.03 -10.13
C GLY A 15 -0.68 -14.71 -9.37
N THR A 16 0.52 -14.59 -9.92
CA THR A 16 1.73 -15.19 -9.37
C THR A 16 2.90 -14.23 -9.42
N PHE A 17 3.75 -14.33 -8.40
CA PHE A 17 5.10 -13.79 -8.42
C PHE A 17 6.10 -14.92 -8.67
N LEU A 18 6.98 -14.75 -9.66
CA LEU A 18 8.21 -15.52 -9.74
C LEU A 18 9.25 -14.81 -8.86
N CYS A 19 9.80 -15.55 -7.91
CA CYS A 19 10.78 -15.03 -6.98
C CYS A 19 12.09 -15.79 -7.10
N GLU A 20 13.20 -15.11 -6.84
CA GLU A 20 14.52 -15.71 -6.65
C GLU A 20 14.99 -15.59 -5.21
N ARG A 21 15.81 -16.54 -4.76
CA ARG A 21 16.35 -16.49 -3.41
C ARG A 21 17.51 -15.50 -3.34
N ILE A 22 17.45 -14.61 -2.35
CA ILE A 22 18.54 -13.67 -2.07
C ILE A 22 19.82 -14.45 -1.72
N ASN A 23 20.94 -14.06 -2.32
CA ASN A 23 22.25 -14.72 -2.25
C ASN A 23 22.34 -16.11 -2.91
N LYS A 24 21.28 -16.59 -3.57
CA LYS A 24 21.25 -17.85 -4.32
C LYS A 24 20.31 -17.75 -5.55
N PRO A 25 20.65 -16.94 -6.57
CA PRO A 25 19.74 -16.60 -7.67
C PRO A 25 19.32 -17.78 -8.57
N GLN A 26 19.95 -18.95 -8.40
CA GLN A 26 19.56 -20.18 -9.11
C GLN A 26 18.36 -20.89 -8.47
N GLU A 27 18.02 -20.55 -7.22
CA GLU A 27 16.85 -21.08 -6.52
C GLU A 27 15.67 -20.12 -6.77
N THR A 28 14.63 -20.62 -7.42
CA THR A 28 13.39 -19.86 -7.68
C THR A 28 12.19 -20.52 -7.03
N LYS A 29 11.15 -19.72 -6.77
CA LYS A 29 9.84 -20.21 -6.36
C LYS A 29 8.74 -19.35 -6.98
N THR A 30 7.55 -19.92 -7.06
CA THR A 30 6.34 -19.20 -7.45
C THR A 30 5.47 -19.01 -6.23
N VAL A 31 5.01 -17.78 -6.03
CA VAL A 31 4.05 -17.43 -4.97
C VAL A 31 2.76 -16.99 -5.62
N ASN A 32 1.62 -17.54 -5.18
CA ASN A 32 0.31 -17.09 -5.64
C ASN A 32 -0.11 -15.89 -4.81
N PHE A 33 -0.67 -14.86 -5.44
CA PHE A 33 -1.27 -13.74 -4.73
C PHE A 33 -2.77 -13.63 -5.04
N GLN A 34 -3.49 -13.09 -4.07
CA GLN A 34 -4.86 -12.64 -4.20
C GLN A 34 -5.05 -11.36 -3.39
N HIS A 35 -6.13 -10.63 -3.62
CA HIS A 35 -6.51 -9.48 -2.81
C HIS A 35 -7.57 -9.88 -1.79
N HIS A 36 -7.62 -9.18 -0.67
CA HIS A 36 -8.65 -9.38 0.34
C HIS A 36 -9.38 -8.06 0.60
N ILE A 37 -10.70 -8.08 0.40
CA ILE A 37 -11.57 -6.93 0.66
C ILE A 37 -12.30 -7.19 1.97
N GLN A 38 -12.16 -6.27 2.92
CA GLN A 38 -12.97 -6.28 4.12
C GLN A 38 -14.36 -5.69 3.82
N PRO A 39 -15.44 -6.23 4.41
CA PRO A 39 -16.77 -5.63 4.27
C PRO A 39 -16.81 -4.24 4.93
N PRO A 40 -17.62 -3.30 4.43
CA PRO A 40 -17.86 -2.03 5.10
C PRO A 40 -18.27 -2.23 6.56
N ALA A 41 -17.68 -1.42 7.45
CA ALA A 41 -17.99 -1.43 8.87
C ALA A 41 -18.82 -0.21 9.26
N ALA A 42 -19.54 -0.31 10.37
CA ALA A 42 -20.17 0.86 10.98
C ALA A 42 -19.08 1.84 11.44
N LEU A 43 -19.29 3.12 11.17
CA LEU A 43 -18.37 4.18 11.57
C LEU A 43 -18.87 4.85 12.84
N ASP A 44 -17.96 5.09 13.79
CA ASP A 44 -18.27 5.83 15.01
C ASP A 44 -18.47 7.34 14.74
N ALA A 45 -17.89 7.84 13.65
CA ALA A 45 -18.02 9.22 13.18
C ALA A 45 -18.04 9.28 11.64
N PRO A 46 -18.64 10.32 11.04
CA PRO A 46 -18.54 10.55 9.61
C PRO A 46 -17.08 10.71 9.16
N LEU A 47 -16.72 10.11 8.02
CA LEU A 47 -15.42 10.36 7.40
C LEU A 47 -15.37 11.77 6.80
N PRO A 48 -14.17 12.38 6.70
CA PRO A 48 -14.00 13.61 5.94
C PRO A 48 -14.53 13.48 4.52
N ASP A 49 -15.29 14.49 4.07
CA ASP A 49 -15.84 14.55 2.72
C ASP A 49 -14.78 15.05 1.74
N VAL A 50 -13.78 14.21 1.50
CA VAL A 50 -12.62 14.51 0.67
C VAL A 50 -12.40 13.41 -0.37
N GLY A 51 -12.21 13.81 -1.63
CA GLY A 51 -12.08 12.88 -2.76
C GLY A 51 -13.26 11.91 -2.85
N GLN A 52 -12.96 10.61 -2.89
CA GLN A 52 -13.96 9.54 -2.86
C GLN A 52 -13.95 8.75 -1.54
N LEU A 53 -13.38 9.31 -0.47
CA LEU A 53 -13.11 8.60 0.78
C LEU A 53 -14.39 8.00 1.41
N PRO A 54 -15.51 8.74 1.62
CA PRO A 54 -16.72 8.15 2.20
C PRO A 54 -17.31 7.04 1.32
N ALA A 55 -17.33 7.25 0.01
CA ALA A 55 -17.90 6.30 -0.93
C ALA A 55 -17.05 5.01 -1.04
N PHE A 56 -15.72 5.15 -0.99
CA PHE A 56 -14.80 4.02 -0.94
C PHE A 56 -15.09 3.14 0.28
N TYR A 57 -15.12 3.72 1.49
CA TYR A 57 -15.35 2.95 2.72
C TYR A 57 -16.78 2.44 2.89
N ALA A 58 -17.76 3.07 2.23
CA ALA A 58 -19.11 2.53 2.11
C ALA A 58 -19.18 1.30 1.19
N THR A 59 -18.20 1.10 0.31
CA THR A 59 -18.13 -0.03 -0.63
C THR A 59 -17.18 -1.12 -0.16
N MET A 60 -16.03 -0.75 0.41
CA MET A 60 -14.95 -1.64 0.85
C MET A 60 -14.48 -1.15 2.21
N GLY A 61 -14.60 -1.96 3.26
CA GLY A 61 -14.18 -1.57 4.62
C GLY A 61 -12.67 -1.44 4.78
N GLY A 62 -11.90 -2.07 3.90
CA GLY A 62 -10.44 -2.11 3.86
C GLY A 62 -9.99 -3.04 2.75
N VAL A 63 -8.75 -2.92 2.28
CA VAL A 63 -8.22 -3.72 1.18
C VAL A 63 -6.77 -4.13 1.44
N LEU A 64 -6.50 -5.43 1.43
CA LEU A 64 -5.15 -5.98 1.44
C LEU A 64 -4.79 -6.42 0.02
N LEU A 65 -3.74 -5.83 -0.55
CA LEU A 65 -3.34 -6.05 -1.94
C LEU A 65 -2.11 -6.96 -2.03
N TYR A 66 -2.14 -7.86 -3.02
CA TYR A 66 -1.08 -8.83 -3.32
C TYR A 66 -0.71 -9.73 -2.14
N HIS A 67 -1.72 -10.25 -1.46
CA HIS A 67 -1.56 -11.10 -0.28
C HIS A 67 -1.26 -12.56 -0.64
N ASP A 68 -0.21 -13.12 -0.05
CA ASP A 68 0.08 -14.56 -0.05
C ASP A 68 -0.59 -15.23 1.15
N ALA A 69 -1.60 -16.06 0.89
CA ALA A 69 -2.33 -16.78 1.92
C ALA A 69 -1.48 -17.77 2.74
N ASN A 70 -0.30 -18.15 2.26
CA ASN A 70 0.56 -19.11 2.97
C ASN A 70 1.40 -18.43 4.06
N THR A 71 1.97 -17.27 3.75
CA THR A 71 2.86 -16.56 4.68
C THR A 71 2.12 -15.49 5.49
N GLY A 72 1.07 -14.90 4.91
CA GLY A 72 0.40 -13.70 5.39
C GLY A 72 1.01 -12.40 4.83
N ASP A 73 2.05 -12.49 4.01
CA ASP A 73 2.72 -11.31 3.45
C ASP A 73 1.81 -10.61 2.43
N ALA A 74 1.84 -9.29 2.39
CA ALA A 74 1.07 -8.46 1.45
C ALA A 74 1.88 -7.22 1.04
N ALA A 75 1.57 -6.67 -0.14
CA ALA A 75 2.31 -5.53 -0.67
C ALA A 75 1.81 -4.18 -0.11
N ARG A 76 0.49 -4.04 0.06
CA ARG A 76 -0.16 -2.83 0.55
C ARG A 76 -1.39 -3.17 1.36
N TYR A 77 -1.63 -2.39 2.41
CA TYR A 77 -2.82 -2.49 3.23
C TYR A 77 -3.51 -1.14 3.33
N ILE A 78 -4.70 -1.02 2.74
CA ILE A 78 -5.64 0.08 2.97
C ILE A 78 -6.48 -0.29 4.18
N ALA A 79 -6.24 0.38 5.30
CA ALA A 79 -6.75 -0.01 6.60
C ALA A 79 -8.18 0.53 6.83
N PRO A 80 -9.03 -0.21 7.56
CA PRO A 80 -10.33 0.29 7.96
C PRO A 80 -10.19 1.53 8.86
N PRO A 81 -11.18 2.44 8.88
CA PRO A 81 -11.07 3.69 9.63
C PRO A 81 -10.85 3.52 11.13
N ALA A 82 -11.28 2.37 11.69
CA ALA A 82 -11.05 2.04 13.10
C ALA A 82 -9.56 1.83 13.44
N GLU A 83 -8.71 1.54 12.45
CA GLU A 83 -7.27 1.31 12.63
C GLU A 83 -6.42 2.58 12.38
N TRP A 84 -7.00 3.63 11.80
CA TRP A 84 -6.28 4.88 11.50
C TRP A 84 -5.62 5.54 12.71
N PRO A 85 -6.22 5.58 13.93
CA PRO A 85 -5.54 6.17 15.09
C PRO A 85 -4.24 5.44 15.46
N THR A 86 -4.21 4.11 15.33
CA THR A 86 -3.01 3.31 15.60
C THR A 86 -1.95 3.53 14.52
N LEU A 87 -2.36 3.61 13.26
CA LEU A 87 -1.43 3.94 12.17
C LEU A 87 -0.87 5.36 12.29
N GLN A 88 -1.70 6.32 12.71
CA GLN A 88 -1.32 7.70 12.97
C GLN A 88 -0.26 7.76 14.07
N GLU A 89 -0.49 7.10 15.21
CA GLU A 89 0.49 7.06 16.31
C GLU A 89 1.83 6.44 15.86
N ALA A 90 1.78 5.38 15.06
CA ALA A 90 2.98 4.73 14.53
C ALA A 90 3.74 5.64 13.54
N PHE A 91 3.03 6.35 12.66
CA PHE A 91 3.61 7.35 11.77
C PHE A 91 4.21 8.53 12.54
N GLU A 92 3.51 9.04 13.55
CA GLU A 92 3.97 10.15 14.39
C GLU A 92 5.30 9.83 15.09
N GLY A 93 5.51 8.57 15.49
CA GLY A 93 6.79 8.10 16.03
C GLY A 93 8.01 8.34 15.12
N TRP A 94 7.82 8.49 13.81
CA TRP A 94 8.88 8.83 12.87
C TRP A 94 9.17 10.35 12.80
N THR A 95 8.19 11.17 13.18
CA THR A 95 8.25 12.63 13.01
C THR A 95 8.41 13.39 14.34
N GLU A 96 8.12 12.77 15.48
CA GLU A 96 8.09 13.43 16.79
C GLU A 96 9.45 13.95 17.28
N HIS A 97 10.55 13.40 16.76
CA HIS A 97 11.91 13.78 17.15
C HIS A 97 12.48 14.92 16.30
N LEU A 98 11.77 15.35 15.25
CA LEU A 98 12.19 16.47 14.43
C LEU A 98 12.04 17.78 15.20
N SER A 99 13.09 18.60 15.19
CA SER A 99 13.04 19.99 15.64
C SER A 99 12.11 20.83 14.74
N ASP A 100 11.65 21.99 15.23
CA ASP A 100 10.78 22.86 14.44
C ASP A 100 11.42 23.26 13.10
N GLU A 101 12.74 23.50 13.07
CA GLU A 101 13.49 23.80 11.84
C GLU A 101 13.49 22.61 10.87
N GLU A 102 13.73 21.39 11.35
CA GLU A 102 13.69 20.18 10.51
C GLU A 102 12.28 19.88 9.98
N ARG A 103 11.26 20.16 10.79
CA ARG A 103 9.86 19.99 10.37
C ARG A 103 9.50 20.92 9.23
N GLU A 104 9.91 22.19 9.31
CA GLU A 104 9.68 23.18 8.26
C GLU A 104 10.47 22.86 6.97
N GLU A 105 11.65 22.26 7.08
CA GLU A 105 12.48 21.92 5.91
C GLU A 105 12.05 20.62 5.21
N ILE A 106 11.66 19.60 5.97
CA ILE A 106 11.52 18.23 5.47
C ILE A 106 10.05 17.82 5.31
N LEU A 107 9.17 18.25 6.21
CA LEU A 107 7.78 17.80 6.16
C LEU A 107 6.97 18.66 5.17
N PRO A 108 6.13 18.04 4.34
CA PRO A 108 5.21 18.79 3.49
C PRO A 108 4.21 19.61 4.33
N ASP A 109 3.84 20.79 3.84
CA ASP A 109 2.89 21.69 4.52
C ASP A 109 1.55 21.02 4.87
N TRP A 110 1.11 20.05 4.06
CA TRP A 110 -0.15 19.33 4.25
C TRP A 110 -0.09 18.26 5.35
N ILE A 111 1.08 17.95 5.92
CA ILE A 111 1.25 16.81 6.84
C ILE A 111 0.39 16.95 8.11
N ALA A 112 0.17 18.18 8.58
CA ALA A 112 -0.66 18.46 9.75
C ALA A 112 -2.16 18.19 9.50
N HIS A 113 -2.55 18.03 8.24
CA HIS A 113 -3.92 17.84 7.78
C HIS A 113 -4.02 16.58 6.92
N CYS A 114 -3.45 15.46 7.37
CA CYS A 114 -3.55 14.18 6.68
C CYS A 114 -4.19 13.09 7.54
N LEU A 115 -4.67 12.05 6.85
CA LEU A 115 -5.05 10.77 7.44
C LEU A 115 -4.01 9.74 7.05
N VAL A 116 -3.53 8.94 8.00
CA VAL A 116 -2.81 7.70 7.69
C VAL A 116 -3.84 6.60 7.44
N ILE A 117 -4.08 6.30 6.16
CA ILE A 117 -5.15 5.41 5.70
C ILE A 117 -4.66 3.99 5.40
N GLY A 118 -3.37 3.73 5.56
CA GLY A 118 -2.79 2.43 5.27
C GLY A 118 -1.29 2.38 5.43
N GLU A 119 -0.70 1.25 5.08
CA GLU A 119 0.73 1.00 5.18
C GLU A 119 1.23 -0.01 4.13
N THR A 120 2.54 -0.06 3.97
CA THR A 120 3.22 -1.27 3.49
C THR A 120 3.54 -2.13 4.71
N PRO A 121 2.92 -3.32 4.84
CA PRO A 121 3.03 -4.11 6.06
C PRO A 121 4.48 -4.39 6.47
N HIS A 122 4.77 -4.16 7.75
CA HIS A 122 6.08 -4.44 8.38
C HIS A 122 7.27 -3.65 7.81
N SER A 123 7.05 -2.58 7.02
CA SER A 123 8.14 -1.79 6.45
C SER A 123 8.36 -0.45 7.13
N GLY A 124 7.41 0.05 7.93
CA GLY A 124 7.45 1.44 8.44
C GLY A 124 7.05 2.50 7.40
N ASN A 125 6.53 2.07 6.24
CA ASN A 125 6.07 2.97 5.17
C ASN A 125 4.55 3.11 5.23
N TYR A 126 4.06 4.35 5.11
CA TYR A 126 2.66 4.68 5.34
C TYR A 126 1.99 5.26 4.09
N ILE A 127 0.69 5.04 3.98
CA ILE A 127 -0.15 5.59 2.92
C ILE A 127 -0.97 6.71 3.55
N LEU A 128 -0.73 7.93 3.11
CA LEU A 128 -1.34 9.14 3.65
C LEU A 128 -2.33 9.73 2.64
N MET A 129 -3.38 10.35 3.14
CA MET A 129 -4.29 11.16 2.34
C MET A 129 -4.40 12.55 2.94
N ALA A 130 -4.10 13.58 2.14
CA ALA A 130 -4.32 14.96 2.56
C ALA A 130 -5.83 15.24 2.67
N THR A 131 -6.25 15.97 3.70
CA THR A 131 -7.66 16.26 4.00
C THR A 131 -8.07 17.70 3.78
N ASP A 132 -7.09 18.60 3.63
CA ASP A 132 -7.32 20.03 3.39
C ASP A 132 -6.24 20.61 2.46
N GLY A 133 -6.44 21.85 2.03
CA GLY A 133 -5.54 22.58 1.14
C GLY A 133 -5.65 22.17 -0.33
N GLU A 134 -4.68 22.60 -1.14
CA GLU A 134 -4.69 22.36 -2.59
C GLU A 134 -4.52 20.88 -2.97
N CYS A 135 -3.95 20.09 -2.07
CA CYS A 135 -3.72 18.64 -2.23
C CYS A 135 -4.86 17.78 -1.65
N ALA A 136 -5.95 18.37 -1.15
CA ALA A 136 -7.01 17.62 -0.48
C ALA A 136 -7.54 16.45 -1.35
N GLY A 137 -7.50 15.25 -0.79
CA GLY A 137 -7.92 13.99 -1.42
C GLY A 137 -6.81 13.21 -2.11
N GLN A 138 -5.67 13.84 -2.39
CA GLN A 138 -4.51 13.17 -2.99
C GLN A 138 -3.89 12.17 -2.03
N VAL A 139 -3.32 11.10 -2.59
CA VAL A 139 -2.69 10.02 -1.83
C VAL A 139 -1.17 10.09 -1.99
N PHE A 140 -0.48 9.94 -0.88
CA PHE A 140 0.96 9.97 -0.76
C PHE A 140 1.48 8.69 -0.11
N GLU A 141 2.65 8.22 -0.53
CA GLU A 141 3.41 7.21 0.21
C GLU A 141 4.57 7.88 0.94
N PHE A 142 4.71 7.56 2.23
CA PHE A 142 5.89 7.89 3.03
C PHE A 142 6.84 6.71 3.04
N ASP A 143 8.08 6.94 2.61
CA ASP A 143 9.17 5.97 2.70
C ASP A 143 10.12 6.33 3.84
N HIS A 144 10.21 5.48 4.87
CA HIS A 144 11.02 5.76 6.04
C HIS A 144 12.54 5.69 5.78
N ASP A 145 12.98 4.91 4.77
CA ASP A 145 14.41 4.74 4.47
C ASP A 145 15.01 6.03 3.88
N GLY A 146 14.27 6.68 2.98
CA GLY A 146 14.64 7.97 2.37
C GLY A 146 14.08 9.19 3.11
N PHE A 147 13.12 8.97 4.01
CA PHE A 147 12.29 10.01 4.61
C PHE A 147 11.58 10.88 3.56
N GLU A 148 11.00 10.23 2.54
CA GLU A 148 10.41 10.87 1.36
C GLU A 148 8.88 10.76 1.36
N PHE A 149 8.22 11.80 0.85
CA PHE A 149 6.77 11.84 0.63
C PHE A 149 6.50 11.95 -0.87
N THR A 150 5.99 10.89 -1.48
CA THR A 150 5.73 10.85 -2.92
C THR A 150 4.22 10.86 -3.20
N GLN A 151 3.74 11.79 -4.02
CA GLN A 151 2.36 11.73 -4.51
C GLN A 151 2.23 10.55 -5.48
N VAL A 152 1.35 9.61 -5.16
CA VAL A 152 1.18 8.37 -5.94
C VAL A 152 -0.14 8.31 -6.69
N ALA A 153 -1.16 9.08 -6.27
CA ALA A 153 -2.46 9.12 -6.91
C ALA A 153 -3.25 10.40 -6.61
N ASP A 154 -4.24 10.69 -7.44
CA ASP A 154 -5.12 11.84 -7.28
C ASP A 154 -6.23 11.62 -6.25
N ASP A 155 -6.63 10.37 -6.03
CA ASP A 155 -7.52 9.92 -4.96
C ASP A 155 -7.29 8.44 -4.59
N LEU A 156 -7.97 7.94 -3.56
CA LEU A 156 -7.86 6.54 -3.11
C LEU A 156 -8.33 5.53 -4.16
N VAL A 157 -9.30 5.91 -5.00
CA VAL A 157 -9.83 5.05 -6.05
C VAL A 157 -8.81 4.91 -7.19
N ASP A 158 -8.15 5.99 -7.58
CA ASP A 158 -7.03 6.02 -8.52
C ASP A 158 -5.84 5.23 -7.96
N TYR A 159 -5.49 5.41 -6.68
CA TYR A 159 -4.41 4.67 -6.03
C TYR A 159 -4.59 3.15 -6.16
N VAL A 160 -5.76 2.63 -5.78
CA VAL A 160 -6.04 1.19 -5.87
C VAL A 160 -6.10 0.73 -7.33
N GLN A 161 -6.62 1.55 -8.25
CA GLN A 161 -6.63 1.22 -9.68
C GLN A 161 -5.23 1.07 -10.25
N ARG A 162 -4.32 1.99 -9.94
CA ARG A 162 -2.91 1.93 -10.35
C ARG A 162 -2.25 0.68 -9.79
N LEU A 163 -2.52 0.35 -8.53
CA LEU A 163 -2.02 -0.89 -7.93
C LEU A 163 -2.58 -2.15 -8.56
N LEU A 164 -3.71 -2.14 -9.27
CA LEU A 164 -4.20 -3.31 -10.03
C LEU A 164 -3.55 -3.43 -11.42
N HIS A 165 -2.69 -2.49 -11.82
CA HIS A 165 -1.99 -2.49 -13.09
C HIS A 165 -0.54 -2.05 -12.90
N LEU A 166 0.25 -2.89 -12.23
CA LEU A 166 1.63 -2.58 -11.89
C LEU A 166 2.45 -2.29 -13.14
N ASP A 167 3.36 -1.33 -13.02
CA ASP A 167 4.51 -1.18 -13.90
C ASP A 167 5.78 -1.70 -13.22
N SER A 168 6.89 -1.69 -13.96
CA SER A 168 8.18 -2.18 -13.46
C SER A 168 8.67 -1.42 -12.22
N PRO A 169 8.64 -0.07 -12.17
CA PRO A 169 9.03 0.67 -10.97
C PRO A 169 8.18 0.31 -9.74
N THR A 170 6.86 0.20 -9.90
CA THR A 170 5.97 -0.16 -8.78
C THR A 170 6.22 -1.58 -8.31
N LEU A 171 6.45 -2.54 -9.23
CA LEU A 171 6.79 -3.91 -8.86
C LEU A 171 8.14 -3.98 -8.13
N THR A 172 9.13 -3.21 -8.57
CA THR A 172 10.44 -3.10 -7.91
C THR A 172 10.29 -2.56 -6.50
N ASN A 173 9.48 -1.52 -6.31
CA ASN A 173 9.19 -0.99 -4.98
C ASN A 173 8.53 -2.05 -4.08
N ILE A 174 7.53 -2.78 -4.59
CA ILE A 174 6.91 -3.88 -3.85
C ILE A 174 7.96 -4.95 -3.47
N ALA A 175 8.85 -5.34 -4.38
CA ALA A 175 9.89 -6.32 -4.13
C ALA A 175 10.88 -5.89 -3.03
N SER A 176 11.15 -4.59 -2.90
CA SER A 176 12.04 -4.03 -1.88
C SER A 176 11.52 -4.22 -0.45
N HIS A 177 10.20 -4.12 -0.25
CA HIS A 177 9.57 -4.13 1.07
C HIS A 177 8.82 -5.45 1.38
N MET A 178 8.20 -6.07 0.37
CA MET A 178 7.50 -7.34 0.52
C MET A 178 8.46 -8.51 0.29
N ARG A 179 9.18 -8.90 1.35
CA ARG A 179 10.06 -10.07 1.30
C ARG A 179 9.35 -11.31 1.79
N PHE A 180 9.17 -12.30 0.92
CA PHE A 180 8.69 -13.60 1.38
C PHE A 180 9.78 -14.26 2.22
N ILE A 181 9.50 -14.51 3.50
CA ILE A 181 10.44 -15.19 4.40
C ILE A 181 9.93 -16.59 4.71
N ASP A 182 10.72 -17.60 4.33
CA ASP A 182 10.46 -18.97 4.77
C ASP A 182 10.74 -19.07 6.27
N LYS A 183 9.70 -19.31 7.07
CA LYS A 183 9.78 -19.34 8.55
C LYS A 183 10.67 -20.47 9.08
N ASN A 184 10.89 -21.54 8.32
CA ASN A 184 11.70 -22.67 8.75
C ASN A 184 13.18 -22.47 8.43
N THR A 185 13.49 -21.84 7.30
CA THR A 185 14.87 -21.73 6.80
C THR A 185 15.45 -20.31 6.88
N GLY A 186 14.61 -19.30 7.15
CA GLY A 186 14.98 -17.88 7.09
C GLY A 186 15.30 -17.41 5.68
N ALA A 187 15.01 -18.20 4.64
CA ALA A 187 15.27 -17.84 3.25
C ALA A 187 14.38 -16.67 2.84
N GLN A 188 15.01 -15.59 2.36
CA GLN A 188 14.33 -14.43 1.80
C GLN A 188 14.31 -14.53 0.29
N TRP A 189 13.21 -14.08 -0.31
CA TRP A 189 12.97 -14.19 -1.74
C TRP A 189 12.61 -12.82 -2.31
N TRP A 190 13.27 -12.46 -3.40
CA TRP A 190 13.06 -11.25 -4.18
C TRP A 190 12.11 -11.53 -5.33
N ILE A 191 11.13 -10.66 -5.58
CA ILE A 191 10.22 -10.78 -6.72
C ILE A 191 10.94 -10.36 -7.99
N LEU A 192 10.99 -11.22 -9.00
CA LEU A 192 11.54 -10.90 -10.32
C LEU A 192 10.45 -10.49 -11.31
N GLU A 193 9.30 -11.15 -11.20
CA GLU A 193 8.25 -11.06 -12.20
C GLU A 193 6.88 -11.25 -11.56
N MET A 194 5.91 -10.50 -12.04
CA MET A 194 4.48 -10.68 -11.76
C MET A 194 3.77 -11.12 -13.05
N ASN A 195 2.92 -12.13 -12.94
CA ASN A 195 1.93 -12.49 -13.97
C ASN A 195 0.54 -12.51 -13.34
N ASP A 196 -0.43 -11.82 -13.95
CA ASP A 196 -1.81 -11.84 -13.49
C ASP A 196 -2.73 -12.73 -14.35
N ASN A 197 -3.95 -12.94 -13.87
CA ASN A 197 -4.99 -13.70 -14.55
C ASN A 197 -5.63 -12.96 -15.75
N ARG A 198 -5.17 -11.74 -16.06
CA ARG A 198 -5.55 -10.95 -17.23
C ARG A 198 -4.49 -11.03 -18.34
N GLY A 199 -3.38 -11.73 -18.09
CA GLY A 199 -2.27 -11.88 -19.02
C GLY A 199 -1.27 -10.71 -18.98
N HIS A 200 -1.37 -9.84 -17.96
CA HIS A 200 -0.38 -8.81 -17.71
C HIS A 200 0.87 -9.43 -17.10
N ARG A 201 2.04 -9.09 -17.65
CA ARG A 201 3.34 -9.58 -17.20
C ARG A 201 4.27 -8.39 -17.00
N VAL A 202 4.87 -8.32 -15.81
CA VAL A 202 5.73 -7.21 -15.37
C VAL A 202 7.00 -7.78 -14.76
N LEU A 203 8.14 -7.18 -15.08
CA LEU A 203 9.44 -7.51 -14.50
C LEU A 203 9.89 -6.38 -13.59
N THR A 204 10.61 -6.70 -12.52
CA THR A 204 11.33 -5.66 -11.76
C THR A 204 12.43 -5.03 -12.62
N ASP A 205 12.73 -3.77 -12.36
CA ASP A 205 13.91 -3.11 -12.91
C ASP A 205 15.16 -3.76 -12.31
N VAL A 206 16.16 -4.02 -13.17
CA VAL A 206 17.42 -4.70 -12.82
C VAL A 206 18.58 -3.73 -12.90
#